data_AF-A0AAN8YYU7-F1
#
_entry.id   AF-A0AAN8YYU7-F1
#
_cell.length_a   1.000
_cell.length_b   1.000
_cell.length_c   1.000
_cell.angle_alpha   90.00
_cell.angle_beta   90.00
_cell.angle_gamma   90.00
#
_symmetry.space_group_name_H-M   'P 1'
#
loop_
_entity.id
_entity.type
_entity.pdbx_description
1 polymer ?
#
loop_
_entity_poly.entity_id
_entity_poly.type
_entity_poly.pdbx_seq_one_letter_code
_entity_poly.pdbx_strand_id
1 'polypeptide(L)'
;MAGVLARYRRTLIECTKYHLGYPYNLDFDYGSLAQLQHFSINNLGDPFIESNYGVHSRQFEVGVSDWFACLWEIEKNDYWGYITNCGTEGNLHGILVGREVFPDGILYASRESHYSVFKAARMYRMECLKVNREVISIFLTAALGMPESLVPVHLLWVHLVTDGSAAIALGFNPADVDIMQKPPQKGNDTLVNSWVLFRYMHHSQLEAVFLLFQNPVTIFSTGSVKATTLSLTVLVASEVFNSLNALSEDNSLVTMPPWTNPWLLVAMSVSFGLHCMILCIPFLANMFGIITISVKEWLLVILFSAPVILIDEKRMLQSTSSIVPFLQTMTAKALES
;
A
#
# COMPACT_ATOMS: atom_id res chain seq x y z
N MET A 1 -11.39 -13.26 -45.11
CA MET A 1 -11.69 -12.39 -43.95
C MET A 1 -12.82 -12.90 -43.07
N ALA A 2 -14.10 -12.81 -43.48
CA ALA A 2 -15.26 -12.99 -42.60
C ALA A 2 -15.23 -14.22 -41.65
N GLY A 3 -14.94 -15.42 -42.16
CA GLY A 3 -14.86 -16.64 -41.33
C GLY A 3 -13.75 -16.67 -40.28
N VAL A 4 -12.71 -15.84 -40.42
CA VAL A 4 -11.66 -15.65 -39.40
C VAL A 4 -12.17 -14.72 -38.31
N LEU A 5 -12.74 -13.57 -38.70
CA LEU A 5 -13.33 -12.59 -37.78
C LEU A 5 -14.47 -13.21 -36.94
N ALA A 6 -15.31 -14.05 -37.55
CA ALA A 6 -16.38 -14.76 -36.86
C ALA A 6 -15.87 -15.76 -35.80
N ARG A 7 -14.75 -16.45 -36.07
CA ARG A 7 -14.08 -17.32 -35.08
C ARG A 7 -13.45 -16.49 -33.97
N TYR A 8 -12.69 -15.45 -34.31
CA TYR A 8 -12.04 -14.57 -33.34
C TYR A 8 -13.04 -13.89 -32.41
N ARG A 9 -14.16 -13.37 -32.93
CA ARG A 9 -15.26 -12.82 -32.13
C ARG A 9 -15.84 -13.86 -31.17
N ARG A 10 -16.00 -15.13 -31.58
CA ARG A 10 -16.46 -16.19 -30.69
C ARG A 10 -15.48 -16.46 -29.56
N THR A 11 -14.19 -16.57 -29.86
CA THR A 11 -13.12 -16.73 -28.85
C THR A 11 -13.12 -15.59 -27.84
N LEU A 12 -13.21 -14.33 -28.30
CA LEU A 12 -13.29 -13.17 -27.40
C LEU A 12 -14.53 -13.23 -26.49
N ILE A 13 -15.71 -13.57 -27.03
CA ILE A 13 -16.94 -13.74 -26.24
C ILE A 13 -16.78 -14.87 -25.22
N GLU A 14 -16.15 -16.00 -25.58
CA GLU A 14 -15.94 -17.14 -24.69
C GLU A 14 -14.94 -16.83 -23.57
N CYS A 15 -13.85 -16.12 -23.85
CA CYS A 15 -12.91 -15.67 -22.83
C CYS A 15 -13.51 -14.61 -21.89
N THR A 16 -14.34 -13.70 -22.40
CA THR A 16 -14.90 -12.59 -21.61
C THR A 16 -15.97 -13.04 -20.61
N LYS A 17 -16.64 -14.19 -20.82
CA LYS A 17 -17.64 -14.77 -19.90
C LYS A 17 -17.18 -14.93 -18.44
N TYR A 18 -15.88 -15.00 -18.21
CA TYR A 18 -15.27 -15.23 -16.89
C TYR A 18 -14.39 -14.05 -16.43
N HIS A 19 -14.45 -12.90 -17.11
CA HIS A 19 -13.57 -11.76 -16.86
C HIS A 19 -14.17 -10.80 -15.82
N LEU A 20 -13.64 -10.79 -14.60
CA LEU A 20 -14.18 -10.06 -13.43
C LEU A 20 -13.85 -8.54 -13.41
N GLY A 21 -13.84 -7.87 -14.57
CA GLY A 21 -13.68 -6.40 -14.64
C GLY A 21 -12.31 -5.83 -14.24
N TYR A 22 -11.27 -6.66 -14.02
CA TYR A 22 -9.91 -6.20 -13.72
C TYR A 22 -8.91 -6.69 -14.79
N PRO A 23 -8.00 -5.83 -15.31
CA PRO A 23 -7.82 -4.41 -15.02
C PRO A 23 -8.71 -3.47 -15.87
N TYR A 24 -9.77 -3.99 -16.51
CA TYR A 24 -10.59 -3.25 -17.48
C TYR A 24 -12.05 -3.19 -17.06
N ASN A 25 -12.60 -1.97 -16.94
CA ASN A 25 -14.04 -1.76 -16.82
C ASN A 25 -14.76 -2.31 -18.08
N LEU A 26 -15.60 -3.33 -17.90
CA LEU A 26 -16.36 -3.98 -18.97
C LEU A 26 -17.72 -3.30 -19.24
N ASP A 27 -18.23 -2.50 -18.31
CA ASP A 27 -19.55 -1.86 -18.38
C ASP A 27 -19.52 -0.47 -19.04
N PHE A 28 -18.37 -0.05 -19.58
CA PHE A 28 -18.24 1.22 -20.29
C PHE A 28 -18.84 1.14 -21.70
N ASP A 29 -19.97 1.83 -21.93
CA ASP A 29 -20.59 1.90 -23.25
C ASP A 29 -19.84 2.88 -24.18
N TYR A 30 -19.16 2.31 -25.17
CA TYR A 30 -18.50 3.05 -26.24
C TYR A 30 -19.46 3.64 -27.29
N GLY A 31 -20.77 3.41 -27.21
CA GLY A 31 -21.76 3.85 -28.20
C GLY A 31 -21.67 5.33 -28.57
N SER A 32 -21.52 6.21 -27.58
CA SER A 32 -21.35 7.67 -27.80
C SER A 32 -20.04 8.04 -28.51
N LEU A 33 -19.02 7.18 -28.42
CA LEU A 33 -17.70 7.35 -29.05
C LEU A 33 -17.56 6.58 -30.37
N ALA A 34 -18.45 5.62 -30.66
CA ALA A 34 -18.37 4.77 -31.85
C ALA A 34 -18.37 5.58 -33.16
N GLN A 35 -19.13 6.67 -33.20
CA GLN A 35 -19.14 7.64 -34.31
C GLN A 35 -17.75 8.26 -34.61
N LEU A 36 -16.86 8.36 -33.61
CA LEU A 36 -15.52 8.92 -33.75
C LEU A 36 -14.52 7.92 -34.34
N GLN A 37 -14.81 6.61 -34.30
CA GLN A 37 -13.91 5.54 -34.77
C GLN A 37 -13.69 5.55 -36.29
N HIS A 38 -14.45 6.34 -37.04
CA HIS A 38 -14.25 6.57 -38.47
C HIS A 38 -13.14 7.59 -38.79
N PHE A 39 -12.66 8.34 -37.79
CA PHE A 39 -11.60 9.33 -37.97
C PHE A 39 -10.25 8.77 -37.51
N SER A 40 -9.19 9.06 -38.28
CA SER A 40 -7.80 8.74 -37.91
C SER A 40 -7.25 9.75 -36.89
N ILE A 41 -7.86 9.82 -35.71
CA ILE A 41 -7.50 10.77 -34.66
C ILE A 41 -6.06 10.52 -34.19
N ASN A 42 -5.24 11.57 -34.12
CA ASN A 42 -3.84 11.47 -33.70
C ASN A 42 -3.41 12.72 -32.92
N ASN A 43 -2.98 12.54 -31.67
CA ASN A 43 -2.53 13.62 -30.80
C ASN A 43 -1.01 13.77 -30.96
N LEU A 44 -0.61 14.61 -31.92
CA LEU A 44 0.78 14.85 -32.25
C LEU A 44 1.36 16.02 -31.44
N GLY A 45 2.34 15.68 -30.58
CA GLY A 45 3.10 16.64 -29.78
C GLY A 45 2.40 17.03 -28.49
N ASP A 46 2.87 18.13 -27.92
CA ASP A 46 2.35 18.73 -26.68
C ASP A 46 0.85 19.08 -26.80
N PRO A 47 -0.02 18.73 -25.83
CA PRO A 47 -1.45 19.03 -25.91
C PRO A 47 -1.80 20.52 -25.75
N PHE A 48 -0.91 21.34 -25.18
CA PHE A 48 -1.10 22.79 -24.96
C PHE A 48 -0.62 23.67 -26.14
N ILE A 49 0.22 23.14 -27.04
CA ILE A 49 0.76 23.87 -28.20
C ILE A 49 -0.14 23.63 -29.43
N GLU A 50 -0.26 24.60 -30.35
CA GLU A 50 -1.00 24.37 -31.61
C GLU A 50 -0.27 23.34 -32.50
N SER A 51 -1.02 22.45 -33.17
CA SER A 51 -0.45 21.35 -33.95
C SER A 51 -0.85 21.43 -35.42
N ASN A 52 0.10 21.13 -36.30
CA ASN A 52 -0.09 21.13 -37.76
C ASN A 52 -1.04 20.02 -38.26
N TYR A 53 -1.60 19.20 -37.38
CA TYR A 53 -2.53 18.11 -37.70
C TYR A 53 -3.89 18.31 -37.02
N GLY A 54 -4.89 18.76 -37.79
CA GLY A 54 -6.21 19.16 -37.27
C GLY A 54 -7.17 18.04 -36.86
N VAL A 55 -6.80 16.76 -36.95
CA VAL A 55 -7.68 15.62 -36.59
C VAL A 55 -7.19 15.00 -35.27
N HIS A 56 -7.43 15.70 -34.16
CA HIS A 56 -6.89 15.36 -32.85
C HIS A 56 -7.93 15.49 -31.71
N SER A 57 -7.77 14.76 -30.62
CA SER A 57 -8.63 14.81 -29.43
C SER A 57 -8.04 15.63 -28.27
N ARG A 58 -6.98 16.41 -28.49
CA ARG A 58 -6.19 17.10 -27.44
C ARG A 58 -6.98 18.02 -26.50
N GLN A 59 -8.16 18.51 -26.90
CA GLN A 59 -9.08 19.22 -25.99
C GLN A 59 -9.63 18.34 -24.87
N PHE A 60 -9.92 17.06 -25.16
CA PHE A 60 -10.29 16.07 -24.14
C PHE A 60 -9.09 15.70 -23.28
N GLU A 61 -7.88 15.69 -23.87
CA GLU A 61 -6.62 15.41 -23.17
C GLU A 61 -6.33 16.47 -22.10
N VAL A 62 -6.34 17.75 -22.49
CA VAL A 62 -6.27 18.89 -21.56
C VAL A 62 -7.43 18.84 -20.56
N GLY A 63 -8.65 18.50 -20.98
CA GLY A 63 -9.79 18.36 -20.07
C GLY A 63 -9.61 17.32 -18.97
N VAL A 64 -8.86 16.23 -19.21
CA VAL A 64 -8.50 15.26 -18.17
C VAL A 64 -7.37 15.79 -17.28
N SER A 65 -6.36 16.47 -17.86
CA SER A 65 -5.31 17.15 -17.08
C SER A 65 -5.88 18.22 -16.14
N ASP A 66 -6.78 19.08 -16.63
CA ASP A 66 -7.50 20.09 -15.86
C ASP A 66 -8.29 19.47 -14.69
N TRP A 67 -8.92 18.30 -14.90
CA TRP A 67 -9.65 17.59 -13.85
C TRP A 67 -8.72 17.08 -12.74
N PHE A 68 -7.57 16.49 -13.10
CA PHE A 68 -6.56 16.08 -12.11
C PHE A 68 -5.92 17.28 -11.42
N ALA A 69 -5.58 18.35 -12.13
CA ALA A 69 -5.03 19.57 -11.52
C ALA A 69 -5.99 20.17 -10.48
N CYS A 70 -7.28 20.23 -10.79
CA CYS A 70 -8.33 20.65 -9.86
C CYS A 70 -8.48 19.72 -8.64
N LEU A 71 -8.24 18.41 -8.80
CA LEU A 71 -8.29 17.43 -7.70
C LEU A 71 -7.09 17.55 -6.73
N TRP A 72 -5.95 18.05 -7.22
CA TRP A 72 -4.71 18.25 -6.46
C TRP A 72 -4.45 19.72 -6.08
N GLU A 73 -5.44 20.60 -6.25
CA GLU A 73 -5.37 22.05 -5.97
C GLU A 73 -4.22 22.79 -6.71
N ILE A 74 -3.79 22.28 -7.87
CA ILE A 74 -2.71 22.88 -8.69
C ILE A 74 -3.26 24.05 -9.50
N GLU A 75 -2.55 25.19 -9.50
CA GLU A 75 -2.98 26.37 -10.26
C GLU A 75 -2.98 26.14 -11.78
N LYS A 76 -3.90 26.82 -12.47
CA LYS A 76 -3.94 26.78 -13.93
C LYS A 76 -2.67 27.43 -14.49
N ASN A 77 -1.94 26.67 -15.31
CA ASN A 77 -0.58 26.89 -15.83
C ASN A 77 0.59 26.32 -15.00
N ASP A 78 0.37 25.74 -13.80
CA ASP A 78 1.44 25.11 -13.00
C ASP A 78 1.48 23.56 -13.13
N TYR A 79 0.94 23.04 -14.23
CA TYR A 79 1.03 21.63 -14.60
C TYR A 79 1.33 21.46 -16.09
N TRP A 80 2.05 20.39 -16.41
CA TRP A 80 2.32 19.94 -17.77
C TRP A 80 2.29 18.41 -17.82
N GLY A 81 1.88 17.86 -18.96
CA GLY A 81 1.81 16.42 -19.19
C GLY A 81 0.91 16.07 -20.37
N TYR A 82 0.76 14.78 -20.63
CA TYR A 82 -0.07 14.23 -21.70
C TYR A 82 -0.68 12.88 -21.27
N ILE A 83 -1.76 12.43 -21.91
CA ILE A 83 -2.48 11.21 -21.50
C ILE A 83 -1.91 10.00 -22.23
N THR A 84 -1.11 9.21 -21.51
CA THR A 84 -0.52 7.97 -22.03
C THR A 84 -1.58 6.91 -22.35
N ASN A 85 -1.44 6.24 -23.48
CA ASN A 85 -2.41 5.29 -24.02
C ASN A 85 -2.45 3.95 -23.24
N CYS A 86 -1.46 3.68 -22.39
CA CYS A 86 -1.48 2.55 -21.45
C CYS A 86 -0.54 2.73 -20.26
N GLY A 87 -0.77 2.00 -19.17
CA GLY A 87 0.11 2.03 -17.99
C GLY A 87 1.56 1.61 -18.26
N THR A 88 1.86 0.88 -19.35
CA THR A 88 3.25 0.62 -19.76
C THR A 88 3.95 1.88 -20.27
N GLU A 89 3.23 2.74 -20.99
CA GLU A 89 3.71 4.03 -21.45
C GLU A 89 3.80 5.03 -20.29
N GLY A 90 2.82 5.08 -19.39
CA GLY A 90 2.90 5.87 -18.16
C GLY A 90 4.14 5.55 -17.31
N ASN A 91 4.46 4.26 -17.15
CA ASN A 91 5.71 3.83 -16.50
C ASN A 91 6.97 4.28 -17.26
N LEU A 92 6.96 4.25 -18.60
CA LEU A 92 8.10 4.72 -19.41
C LEU A 92 8.29 6.23 -19.26
N HIS A 93 7.23 7.02 -19.41
CA HIS A 93 7.29 8.48 -19.31
C HIS A 93 7.67 8.95 -17.90
N GLY A 94 7.06 8.41 -16.85
CA GLY A 94 7.39 8.78 -15.46
C GLY A 94 8.85 8.47 -15.08
N ILE A 95 9.40 7.34 -15.55
CA ILE A 95 10.82 7.00 -15.34
C ILE A 95 11.74 7.91 -16.19
N LEU A 96 11.32 8.32 -17.39
CA LEU A 96 12.07 9.29 -18.20
C LEU A 96 12.15 10.66 -17.52
N VAL A 97 11.02 11.20 -17.05
CA VAL A 97 10.98 12.49 -16.33
C VAL A 97 11.81 12.42 -15.04
N GLY A 98 11.67 11.34 -14.26
CA GLY A 98 12.48 11.14 -13.06
C GLY A 98 13.99 11.09 -13.35
N ARG A 99 14.40 10.54 -14.50
CA ARG A 99 15.80 10.54 -14.95
C ARG A 99 16.28 11.89 -15.47
N GLU A 100 15.42 12.68 -16.10
CA GLU A 100 15.79 14.02 -16.58
C GLU A 100 15.99 15.00 -15.41
N VAL A 101 15.25 14.82 -14.31
CA VAL A 101 15.47 15.53 -13.04
C VAL A 101 16.67 14.95 -12.26
N PHE A 102 16.87 13.63 -12.27
CA PHE A 102 17.96 12.96 -11.56
C PHE A 102 18.81 12.06 -12.50
N PRO A 103 19.77 12.63 -13.26
CA PRO A 103 20.55 11.89 -14.27
C PRO A 103 21.34 10.69 -13.73
N ASP A 104 21.89 10.83 -12.52
CA ASP A 104 22.65 9.79 -11.81
C ASP A 104 21.77 9.00 -10.80
N GLY A 105 20.44 9.11 -10.90
CA GLY A 105 19.49 8.49 -9.98
C GLY A 105 19.37 6.97 -10.14
N ILE A 106 19.50 6.24 -9.02
CA ILE A 106 19.30 4.78 -8.98
C ILE A 106 17.80 4.45 -8.85
N LEU A 107 17.26 3.66 -9.78
CA LEU A 107 15.86 3.25 -9.78
C LEU A 107 15.61 2.03 -8.87
N TYR A 108 15.07 2.27 -7.68
CA TYR A 108 14.61 1.19 -6.80
C TYR A 108 13.20 0.71 -7.19
N ALA A 109 13.03 -0.60 -7.35
CA ALA A 109 11.75 -1.21 -7.71
C ALA A 109 11.56 -2.58 -7.05
N SER A 110 10.32 -2.96 -6.73
CA SER A 110 9.99 -4.33 -6.29
C SER A 110 10.28 -5.32 -7.43
N ARG A 111 10.76 -6.53 -7.17
CA ARG A 111 10.92 -7.60 -8.18
C ARG A 111 9.62 -7.89 -8.94
N GLU A 112 8.49 -7.73 -8.28
CA GLU A 112 7.14 -7.93 -8.82
C GLU A 112 6.58 -6.73 -9.58
N SER A 113 7.31 -5.60 -9.61
CA SER A 113 6.90 -4.42 -10.37
C SER A 113 6.68 -4.81 -11.83
N HIS A 114 5.62 -4.26 -12.44
CA HIS A 114 5.25 -4.56 -13.81
C HIS A 114 6.45 -4.44 -14.76
N TYR A 115 6.62 -5.42 -15.66
CA TYR A 115 7.87 -5.64 -16.42
C TYR A 115 8.37 -4.40 -17.21
N SER A 116 7.45 -3.47 -17.51
CA SER A 116 7.76 -2.17 -18.12
C SER A 116 8.78 -1.35 -17.32
N VAL A 117 8.80 -1.43 -15.99
CA VAL A 117 9.74 -0.69 -15.11
C VAL A 117 11.18 -1.11 -15.40
N PHE A 118 11.46 -2.41 -15.41
CA PHE A 118 12.81 -2.92 -15.72
C PHE A 118 13.19 -2.72 -17.20
N LYS A 119 12.19 -2.74 -18.10
CA LYS A 119 12.38 -2.45 -19.52
C LYS A 119 12.76 -0.98 -19.72
N ALA A 120 12.08 -0.06 -19.05
CA ALA A 120 12.36 1.37 -19.03
C ALA A 120 13.77 1.66 -18.51
N ALA A 121 14.13 1.13 -17.33
CA ALA A 121 15.49 1.27 -16.78
C ALA A 121 16.59 0.86 -17.77
N ARG A 122 16.42 -0.29 -18.43
CA ARG A 122 17.35 -0.77 -19.46
C ARG A 122 17.37 0.11 -20.72
N MET A 123 16.22 0.64 -21.15
CA MET A 123 16.12 1.54 -22.31
C MET A 123 16.80 2.89 -22.04
N TYR A 124 16.59 3.45 -20.83
CA TYR A 124 17.15 4.73 -20.42
C TYR A 124 18.55 4.62 -19.79
N ARG A 125 19.11 3.41 -19.68
CA ARG A 125 20.44 3.12 -19.12
C ARG A 125 20.62 3.52 -17.65
N MET A 126 19.53 3.49 -16.87
CA MET A 126 19.59 3.74 -15.42
C MET A 126 20.10 2.49 -14.69
N GLU A 127 20.84 2.70 -13.60
CA GLU A 127 21.02 1.63 -12.61
C GLU A 127 19.66 1.32 -11.97
N CYS A 128 19.33 0.03 -11.80
CA CYS A 128 18.05 -0.39 -11.22
C CYS A 128 18.25 -1.52 -10.22
N LEU A 129 17.98 -1.23 -8.96
CA LEU A 129 18.10 -2.17 -7.85
C LEU A 129 16.76 -2.81 -7.56
N LYS A 130 16.69 -4.13 -7.81
CA LYS A 130 15.50 -4.95 -7.60
C LYS A 130 15.41 -5.40 -6.14
N VAL A 131 14.72 -4.60 -5.33
CA VAL A 131 14.30 -4.97 -3.98
C VAL A 131 13.19 -6.03 -4.09
N ASN A 132 13.07 -6.98 -3.16
CA ASN A 132 11.77 -7.67 -2.99
C ASN A 132 11.06 -6.89 -1.88
N ARG A 133 9.82 -6.40 -2.08
CA ARG A 133 9.14 -5.64 -1.01
C ARG A 133 8.90 -6.47 0.27
N GLU A 134 8.97 -7.79 0.14
CA GLU A 134 8.84 -8.77 1.21
C GLU A 134 10.20 -9.32 1.71
N VAL A 135 11.34 -8.67 1.40
CA VAL A 135 12.68 -9.23 1.74
C VAL A 135 12.77 -9.62 3.21
N ILE A 136 12.44 -8.78 4.19
CA ILE A 136 12.85 -9.05 5.57
C ILE A 136 12.23 -10.34 6.12
N SER A 137 10.91 -10.54 6.01
CA SER A 137 10.26 -11.77 6.48
C SER A 137 10.65 -12.98 5.61
N ILE A 138 10.47 -12.90 4.28
CA ILE A 138 10.72 -14.06 3.38
C ILE A 138 12.20 -14.45 3.34
N PHE A 139 13.14 -13.50 3.40
CA PHE A 139 14.59 -13.80 3.45
C PHE A 139 14.99 -14.39 4.80
N LEU A 140 14.40 -13.97 5.92
CA LEU A 140 14.60 -14.65 7.21
C LEU A 140 14.06 -16.09 7.13
N THR A 141 12.81 -16.28 6.72
CA THR A 141 12.17 -17.60 6.57
C THR A 141 12.98 -18.51 5.65
N ALA A 142 13.41 -18.04 4.49
CA ALA A 142 14.19 -18.81 3.51
C ALA A 142 15.65 -19.07 3.94
N ALA A 143 16.33 -18.09 4.55
CA ALA A 143 17.69 -18.29 5.07
C ALA A 143 17.73 -19.24 6.28
N LEU A 144 16.62 -19.33 7.03
CA LEU A 144 16.40 -20.29 8.11
C LEU A 144 15.85 -21.64 7.60
N GLY A 145 15.66 -21.81 6.29
CA GLY A 145 15.20 -23.06 5.67
C GLY A 145 13.74 -23.45 5.99
N MET A 146 12.93 -22.48 6.44
CA MET A 146 11.52 -22.71 6.76
C MET A 146 10.65 -22.59 5.50
N PRO A 147 9.54 -23.34 5.39
CA PRO A 147 8.67 -23.28 4.22
C PRO A 147 7.93 -21.94 4.13
N GLU A 148 7.69 -21.47 2.91
CA GLU A 148 6.95 -20.25 2.60
C GLU A 148 5.55 -20.31 3.22
N SER A 149 5.29 -19.51 4.26
CA SER A 149 4.06 -19.64 5.07
C SER A 149 2.88 -18.89 4.46
N LEU A 150 3.12 -17.82 3.69
CA LEU A 150 2.10 -16.99 3.07
C LEU A 150 2.22 -17.05 1.53
N VAL A 151 1.07 -16.90 0.87
CA VAL A 151 0.91 -16.94 -0.59
C VAL A 151 0.47 -15.53 -1.02
N PRO A 152 0.79 -15.02 -2.22
CA PRO A 152 0.44 -13.66 -2.62
C PRO A 152 -1.05 -13.28 -2.48
N VAL A 153 -1.98 -14.25 -2.51
CA VAL A 153 -3.41 -14.01 -2.23
C VAL A 153 -3.68 -13.60 -0.77
N HIS A 154 -2.88 -14.10 0.19
CA HIS A 154 -2.94 -13.72 1.60
C HIS A 154 -2.39 -12.30 1.80
N LEU A 155 -1.27 -11.98 1.16
CA LEU A 155 -0.65 -10.67 1.25
C LEU A 155 -1.46 -9.60 0.51
N LEU A 156 -2.15 -9.96 -0.58
CA LEU A 156 -3.15 -9.08 -1.21
C LEU A 156 -4.34 -8.80 -0.28
N TRP A 157 -4.83 -9.80 0.46
CA TRP A 157 -5.93 -9.62 1.42
C TRP A 157 -5.55 -8.66 2.55
N VAL A 158 -4.35 -8.81 3.12
CA VAL A 158 -3.82 -7.92 4.16
C VAL A 158 -3.76 -6.47 3.66
N HIS A 159 -2.90 -6.19 2.66
CA HIS A 159 -2.69 -4.82 2.19
C HIS A 159 -3.95 -4.14 1.62
N LEU A 160 -4.86 -4.88 0.98
CA LEU A 160 -6.06 -4.30 0.36
C LEU A 160 -7.22 -4.15 1.36
N VAL A 161 -7.43 -5.12 2.25
CA VAL A 161 -8.64 -5.18 3.10
C VAL A 161 -8.35 -4.72 4.52
N THR A 162 -7.29 -5.21 5.17
CA THR A 162 -7.01 -4.84 6.56
C THR A 162 -6.32 -3.49 6.63
N ASP A 163 -5.26 -3.31 5.86
CA ASP A 163 -4.39 -2.13 5.98
C ASP A 163 -5.04 -0.94 5.27
N GLY A 164 -5.65 -1.17 4.11
CA GLY A 164 -6.42 -0.16 3.37
C GLY A 164 -7.58 0.43 4.17
N SER A 165 -8.31 -0.39 4.96
CA SER A 165 -9.41 0.12 5.79
C SER A 165 -8.91 0.90 7.01
N ALA A 166 -7.81 0.47 7.65
CA ALA A 166 -7.15 1.22 8.71
C ALA A 166 -6.59 2.56 8.21
N ALA A 167 -5.90 2.57 7.05
CA ALA A 167 -5.32 3.77 6.45
C ALA A 167 -6.38 4.83 6.10
N ILE A 168 -7.53 4.43 5.55
CA ILE A 168 -8.66 5.33 5.30
C ILE A 168 -9.18 5.94 6.61
N ALA A 169 -9.27 5.15 7.68
CA ALA A 169 -9.76 5.63 8.97
C ALA A 169 -8.77 6.57 9.70
N LEU A 170 -7.46 6.36 9.53
CA LEU A 170 -6.42 7.29 9.98
C LEU A 170 -6.49 8.65 9.25
N GLY A 171 -7.04 8.69 8.03
CA GLY A 171 -7.37 9.94 7.33
C GLY A 171 -8.44 10.81 8.02
N PHE A 172 -9.18 10.25 9.00
CA PHE A 172 -10.15 10.98 9.83
C PHE A 172 -9.66 11.22 11.27
N ASN A 173 -8.35 11.06 11.52
CA ASN A 173 -7.77 11.28 12.84
C ASN A 173 -7.76 12.78 13.21
N PRO A 174 -8.24 13.18 14.41
CA PRO A 174 -8.06 14.55 14.88
C PRO A 174 -6.57 14.86 15.13
N ALA A 175 -6.22 16.15 15.13
CA ALA A 175 -4.85 16.59 15.33
C ALA A 175 -4.32 16.29 16.76
N ASP A 176 -3.01 16.07 16.85
CA ASP A 176 -2.26 15.86 18.10
C ASP A 176 -2.59 16.92 19.16
N VAL A 177 -2.68 16.50 20.43
CA VAL A 177 -3.06 17.38 21.56
C VAL A 177 -2.06 18.53 21.76
N ASP A 178 -0.80 18.32 21.37
CA ASP A 178 0.32 19.25 21.48
C ASP A 178 0.71 19.90 20.13
N ILE A 179 -0.06 19.71 19.05
CA ILE A 179 0.30 20.19 17.69
C ILE A 179 0.61 21.69 17.63
N MET A 180 -0.13 22.52 18.38
CA MET A 180 0.05 23.97 18.44
C MET A 180 1.26 24.41 19.30
N GLN A 181 1.92 23.48 19.97
CA GLN A 181 3.13 23.69 20.77
C GLN A 181 4.39 23.22 20.03
N LYS A 182 4.25 22.35 19.02
CA LYS A 182 5.35 21.93 18.13
C LYS A 182 5.73 23.10 17.19
N PRO A 183 7.03 23.35 16.96
CA PRO A 183 7.45 24.33 15.95
C PRO A 183 7.11 23.82 14.53
N PRO A 184 6.88 24.71 13.55
CA PRO A 184 6.58 24.30 12.18
C PRO A 184 7.74 23.47 11.58
N GLN A 185 7.40 22.37 10.91
CA GLN A 185 8.36 21.53 10.19
C GLN A 185 9.05 22.32 9.08
N LYS A 186 10.30 21.98 8.79
CA LYS A 186 11.07 22.62 7.71
C LYS A 186 10.82 21.87 6.41
N GLY A 187 10.68 22.57 5.29
CA GLY A 187 10.50 21.98 3.96
C GLY A 187 11.69 21.16 3.41
N ASN A 188 12.63 20.77 4.27
CA ASN A 188 13.77 19.90 3.96
C ASN A 188 13.95 18.77 5.02
N ASP A 189 13.00 18.62 5.95
CA ASP A 189 12.94 17.50 6.89
C ASP A 189 12.42 16.25 6.17
N THR A 190 13.01 15.08 6.41
CA THR A 190 12.69 13.86 5.66
C THR A 190 11.46 13.14 6.21
N LEU A 191 10.44 12.92 5.36
CA LEU A 191 9.21 12.17 5.69
C LEU A 191 9.47 10.77 6.30
N VAL A 192 10.60 10.13 5.94
CA VAL A 192 11.06 8.89 6.56
C VAL A 192 12.46 9.11 7.12
N ASN A 193 12.53 9.49 8.39
CA ASN A 193 13.77 9.54 9.15
C ASN A 193 14.27 8.12 9.47
N SER A 194 15.56 7.94 9.77
CA SER A 194 16.12 6.66 10.24
C SER A 194 15.41 6.13 11.50
N TRP A 195 14.84 7.02 12.33
CA TRP A 195 13.90 6.63 13.40
C TRP A 195 12.71 5.83 12.87
N VAL A 196 12.02 6.39 11.87
CA VAL A 196 10.76 5.87 11.32
C VAL A 196 11.04 4.54 10.60
N LEU A 197 12.12 4.48 9.82
CA LEU A 197 12.58 3.24 9.19
C LEU A 197 12.86 2.13 10.23
N PHE A 198 13.51 2.47 11.34
CA PHE A 198 13.79 1.54 12.45
C PHE A 198 12.51 1.07 13.16
N ARG A 199 11.48 1.93 13.31
CA ARG A 199 10.14 1.57 13.82
C ARG A 199 9.56 0.42 12.99
N TYR A 200 9.36 0.67 11.69
CA TYR A 200 8.75 -0.31 10.78
C TYR A 200 9.60 -1.58 10.60
N MET A 201 10.93 -1.49 10.60
CA MET A 201 11.80 -2.67 10.54
C MET A 201 11.58 -3.61 11.74
N HIS A 202 11.37 -3.09 12.95
CA HIS A 202 11.17 -3.93 14.13
C HIS A 202 9.79 -4.57 14.22
N HIS A 203 8.73 -3.91 13.75
CA HIS A 203 7.38 -4.52 13.72
C HIS A 203 7.36 -5.79 12.86
N SER A 204 7.98 -5.78 11.68
CA SER A 204 8.05 -6.95 10.78
C SER A 204 8.82 -8.17 11.35
N GLN A 205 9.63 -8.00 12.40
CA GLN A 205 10.41 -9.12 12.97
C GLN A 205 9.63 -9.94 14.00
N LEU A 206 8.54 -9.43 14.60
CA LEU A 206 7.72 -10.22 15.51
C LEU A 206 7.00 -11.38 14.79
N GLU A 207 6.56 -11.17 13.55
CA GLU A 207 5.97 -12.22 12.71
C GLU A 207 6.99 -13.34 12.42
N ALA A 208 8.21 -12.98 12.04
CA ALA A 208 9.30 -13.95 11.80
C ALA A 208 9.67 -14.74 13.08
N VAL A 209 9.60 -14.09 14.26
CA VAL A 209 9.77 -14.77 15.56
C VAL A 209 8.61 -15.72 15.87
N PHE A 210 7.36 -15.38 15.53
CA PHE A 210 6.24 -16.31 15.68
C PHE A 210 6.42 -17.58 14.84
N LEU A 211 6.86 -17.44 13.58
CA LEU A 211 7.17 -18.58 12.72
C LEU A 211 8.27 -19.48 13.32
N LEU A 212 9.29 -18.89 13.94
CA LEU A 212 10.36 -19.61 14.65
C LEU A 212 9.89 -20.40 15.89
N PHE A 213 8.79 -20.00 16.54
CA PHE A 213 8.19 -20.77 17.63
C PHE A 213 7.39 -22.00 17.15
N GLN A 214 7.08 -22.11 15.86
CA GLN A 214 6.53 -23.35 15.30
C GLN A 214 7.66 -24.35 15.03
N ASN A 215 7.66 -25.47 15.75
CA ASN A 215 8.65 -26.52 15.54
C ASN A 215 8.57 -27.03 14.08
N PRO A 216 9.70 -27.17 13.36
CA PRO A 216 9.66 -27.66 11.97
C PRO A 216 9.00 -29.04 11.87
N VAL A 217 9.21 -29.90 12.87
CA VAL A 217 8.55 -31.21 13.00
C VAL A 217 7.02 -31.09 13.04
N THR A 218 6.45 -30.07 13.69
CA THR A 218 4.98 -29.84 13.67
C THR A 218 4.48 -29.26 12.36
N ILE A 219 5.29 -28.46 11.64
CA ILE A 219 4.92 -27.96 10.30
C ILE A 219 4.83 -29.12 9.30
N PHE A 220 5.80 -30.05 9.33
CA PHE A 220 5.81 -31.24 8.47
C PHE A 220 4.77 -32.31 8.85
N SER A 221 4.35 -32.41 10.12
CA SER A 221 3.41 -33.45 10.59
C SER A 221 1.95 -33.01 10.69
N THR A 222 1.66 -31.72 10.92
CA THR A 222 0.29 -31.22 11.15
C THR A 222 -0.35 -30.58 9.91
N GLY A 223 0.40 -30.50 8.81
CA GLY A 223 -0.04 -29.93 7.53
C GLY A 223 0.25 -28.44 7.40
N SER A 224 0.99 -28.08 6.35
CA SER A 224 1.42 -26.70 6.01
C SER A 224 0.29 -25.66 6.11
N VAL A 225 -0.91 -26.01 5.61
CA VAL A 225 -2.14 -25.20 5.64
C VAL A 225 -2.44 -24.62 7.03
N LYS A 226 -2.19 -25.39 8.11
CA LYS A 226 -2.44 -24.90 9.48
C LYS A 226 -1.43 -23.84 9.91
N ALA A 227 -0.15 -24.00 9.55
CA ALA A 227 0.89 -23.00 9.81
C ALA A 227 0.56 -21.68 9.07
N THR A 228 0.22 -21.78 7.77
CA THR A 228 -0.23 -20.66 6.92
C THR A 228 -1.43 -19.91 7.52
N THR A 229 -2.46 -20.65 7.95
CA THR A 229 -3.68 -20.05 8.55
C THR A 229 -3.34 -19.28 9.83
N LEU A 230 -2.48 -19.83 10.69
CA LEU A 230 -2.04 -19.18 11.93
C LEU A 230 -1.15 -17.97 11.65
N SER A 231 -0.22 -18.06 10.68
CA SER A 231 0.63 -16.93 10.28
C SER A 231 -0.20 -15.75 9.79
N LEU A 232 -1.13 -15.99 8.85
CA LEU A 232 -2.02 -14.95 8.32
C LEU A 232 -2.86 -14.30 9.44
N THR A 233 -3.33 -15.09 10.40
CA THR A 233 -4.16 -14.58 11.49
C THR A 233 -3.34 -13.81 12.54
N VAL A 234 -2.06 -14.17 12.76
CA VAL A 234 -1.13 -13.35 13.56
C VAL A 234 -0.79 -12.05 12.82
N LEU A 235 -0.53 -12.08 11.51
CA LEU A 235 -0.25 -10.88 10.71
C LEU A 235 -1.43 -9.90 10.74
N VAL A 236 -2.65 -10.36 10.42
CA VAL A 236 -3.86 -9.52 10.46
C VAL A 236 -4.13 -8.96 11.86
N ALA A 237 -4.00 -9.77 12.92
CA ALA A 237 -4.16 -9.27 14.29
C ALA A 237 -3.07 -8.25 14.67
N SER A 238 -1.84 -8.45 14.17
CA SER A 238 -0.72 -7.54 14.41
C SER A 238 -0.93 -6.20 13.72
N GLU A 239 -1.37 -6.14 12.46
CA GLU A 239 -1.64 -4.88 11.77
C GLU A 239 -2.88 -4.15 12.31
N VAL A 240 -3.92 -4.89 12.72
CA VAL A 240 -5.05 -4.30 13.45
C VAL A 240 -4.57 -3.63 14.75
N PHE A 241 -3.67 -4.26 15.51
CA PHE A 241 -3.07 -3.63 16.70
C PHE A 241 -2.06 -2.51 16.36
N ASN A 242 -1.29 -2.63 15.28
CA ASN A 242 -0.37 -1.62 14.78
C ASN A 242 -1.11 -0.32 14.38
N SER A 243 -2.33 -0.44 13.87
CA SER A 243 -3.17 0.72 13.53
C SER A 243 -3.49 1.61 14.74
N LEU A 244 -3.49 1.07 15.97
CA LEU A 244 -3.57 1.86 17.20
C LEU A 244 -2.29 2.69 17.43
N ASN A 245 -1.12 2.07 17.25
CA ASN A 245 0.17 2.78 17.35
C ASN A 245 0.33 3.87 16.27
N ALA A 246 -0.44 3.79 15.19
CA ALA A 246 -0.50 4.82 14.14
C ALA A 246 -1.46 5.98 14.45
N LEU A 247 -2.18 5.94 15.59
CA LEU A 247 -3.07 7.03 16.02
C LEU A 247 -2.32 8.32 16.39
N SER A 248 -1.04 8.22 16.76
CA SER A 248 -0.13 9.35 16.95
C SER A 248 1.33 8.88 16.78
N GLU A 249 2.24 9.79 16.40
CA GLU A 249 3.68 9.49 16.30
C GLU A 249 4.45 9.75 17.60
N ASP A 250 4.00 10.69 18.44
CA ASP A 250 4.70 11.11 19.67
C ASP A 250 3.94 10.78 20.99
N ASN A 251 2.61 10.89 20.97
CA ASN A 251 1.74 10.66 22.12
C ASN A 251 1.49 9.16 22.39
N SER A 252 1.45 8.78 23.67
CA SER A 252 1.10 7.44 24.17
C SER A 252 -0.39 7.15 24.03
N LEU A 253 -0.77 5.87 23.95
CA LEU A 253 -2.18 5.43 23.94
C LEU A 253 -2.91 5.68 25.27
N VAL A 254 -2.21 6.12 26.32
CA VAL A 254 -2.80 6.61 27.57
C VAL A 254 -3.17 8.10 27.47
N THR A 255 -2.40 8.90 26.71
CA THR A 255 -2.70 10.34 26.50
C THR A 255 -3.62 10.59 25.31
N MET A 256 -3.50 9.82 24.23
CA MET A 256 -4.42 9.83 23.09
C MET A 256 -5.08 8.44 22.95
N PRO A 257 -6.21 8.19 23.64
CA PRO A 257 -6.77 6.84 23.73
C PRO A 257 -7.48 6.40 22.42
N PRO A 258 -7.62 5.09 22.16
CA PRO A 258 -8.18 4.56 20.91
C PRO A 258 -9.55 5.11 20.48
N TRP A 259 -10.41 5.47 21.43
CA TRP A 259 -11.74 6.05 21.16
C TRP A 259 -11.71 7.52 20.71
N THR A 260 -10.53 8.14 20.62
CA THR A 260 -10.33 9.48 20.04
C THR A 260 -10.67 9.49 18.54
N ASN A 261 -10.42 8.38 17.83
CA ASN A 261 -10.86 8.17 16.45
C ASN A 261 -11.85 6.99 16.40
N PRO A 262 -13.18 7.23 16.48
CA PRO A 262 -14.17 6.15 16.43
C PRO A 262 -14.21 5.47 15.05
N TRP A 263 -13.80 6.15 13.97
CA TRP A 263 -13.73 5.54 12.64
C TRP A 263 -12.61 4.49 12.57
N LEU A 264 -11.50 4.68 13.27
CA LEU A 264 -10.45 3.67 13.39
C LEU A 264 -10.97 2.40 14.09
N LEU A 265 -11.69 2.56 15.20
CA LEU A 265 -12.32 1.42 15.90
C LEU A 265 -13.35 0.68 15.01
N VAL A 266 -14.13 1.41 14.22
CA VAL A 266 -15.05 0.83 13.23
C VAL A 266 -14.28 0.08 12.14
N ALA A 267 -13.22 0.69 11.58
CA ALA A 267 -12.38 0.06 10.57
C ALA A 267 -11.76 -1.23 11.09
N MET A 268 -11.02 -1.19 12.21
CA MET A 268 -10.46 -2.37 12.89
C MET A 268 -11.48 -3.49 13.10
N SER A 269 -12.70 -3.14 13.53
CA SER A 269 -13.80 -4.09 13.74
C SER A 269 -14.28 -4.73 12.43
N VAL A 270 -14.30 -3.97 11.33
CA VAL A 270 -14.61 -4.47 9.98
C VAL A 270 -13.46 -5.31 9.42
N SER A 271 -12.21 -4.87 9.53
CA SER A 271 -11.02 -5.63 9.10
C SER A 271 -10.96 -7.00 9.76
N PHE A 272 -11.11 -7.04 11.09
CA PHE A 272 -11.10 -8.27 11.87
C PHE A 272 -12.37 -9.11 11.65
N GLY A 273 -13.53 -8.47 11.48
CA GLY A 273 -14.79 -9.14 11.13
C GLY A 273 -14.72 -9.86 9.76
N LEU A 274 -14.12 -9.22 8.76
CA LEU A 274 -13.87 -9.80 7.44
C LEU A 274 -12.83 -10.93 7.51
N HIS A 275 -11.81 -10.81 8.37
CA HIS A 275 -10.86 -11.91 8.61
C HIS A 275 -11.52 -13.13 9.27
N CYS A 276 -12.37 -12.90 10.27
CA CYS A 276 -13.22 -13.95 10.84
C CYS A 276 -14.17 -14.54 9.78
N MET A 277 -14.69 -13.73 8.85
CA MET A 277 -15.56 -14.22 7.77
C MET A 277 -14.85 -15.20 6.83
N ILE A 278 -13.59 -14.95 6.43
CA ILE A 278 -12.85 -15.90 5.57
C ILE A 278 -12.51 -17.21 6.30
N LEU A 279 -12.33 -17.17 7.63
CA LEU A 279 -12.11 -18.37 8.46
C LEU A 279 -13.40 -19.15 8.73
N CYS A 280 -14.54 -18.48 8.89
CA CYS A 280 -15.82 -19.11 9.27
C CYS A 280 -16.65 -19.62 8.08
N ILE A 281 -16.51 -19.04 6.88
CA ILE A 281 -17.28 -19.46 5.69
C ILE A 281 -16.45 -20.49 4.88
N PRO A 282 -16.88 -21.77 4.78
CA PRO A 282 -16.08 -22.82 4.12
C PRO A 282 -15.75 -22.54 2.65
N PHE A 283 -16.60 -21.80 1.94
CA PHE A 283 -16.34 -21.36 0.56
C PHE A 283 -15.13 -20.43 0.48
N LEU A 284 -15.05 -19.42 1.34
CA LEU A 284 -13.92 -18.49 1.40
C LEU A 284 -12.66 -19.19 1.93
N ALA A 285 -12.79 -19.99 2.98
CA ALA A 285 -11.68 -20.77 3.53
C ALA A 285 -11.01 -21.66 2.45
N ASN A 286 -11.83 -22.29 1.59
CA ASN A 286 -11.33 -23.10 0.46
C ASN A 286 -10.72 -22.25 -0.69
N MET A 287 -11.21 -21.03 -0.94
CA MET A 287 -10.61 -20.12 -1.92
C MET A 287 -9.22 -19.61 -1.49
N PHE A 288 -9.04 -19.30 -0.21
CA PHE A 288 -7.74 -18.90 0.34
C PHE A 288 -6.84 -20.09 0.67
N GLY A 289 -7.38 -21.31 0.78
CA GLY A 289 -6.61 -22.50 1.16
C GLY A 289 -6.21 -22.47 2.65
N ILE A 290 -7.16 -22.08 3.51
CA ILE A 290 -7.00 -21.93 4.96
C ILE A 290 -8.01 -22.80 5.73
N ILE A 291 -7.81 -23.00 7.04
CA ILE A 291 -8.70 -23.83 7.89
C ILE A 291 -9.22 -23.09 9.13
N THR A 292 -10.27 -23.61 9.75
CA THR A 292 -10.82 -23.08 11.00
C THR A 292 -9.83 -23.21 12.17
N ILE A 293 -9.59 -22.11 12.89
CA ILE A 293 -8.69 -22.03 14.05
C ILE A 293 -9.43 -22.40 15.36
N SER A 294 -8.75 -23.12 16.27
CA SER A 294 -9.29 -23.47 17.59
C SER A 294 -9.20 -22.32 18.62
N VAL A 295 -10.06 -22.31 19.64
CA VAL A 295 -10.03 -21.29 20.71
C VAL A 295 -8.67 -21.22 21.43
N LYS A 296 -7.97 -22.36 21.58
CA LYS A 296 -6.61 -22.39 22.14
C LYS A 296 -5.57 -21.72 21.25
N GLU A 297 -5.78 -21.78 19.94
CA GLU A 297 -4.91 -21.19 18.92
C GLU A 297 -5.19 -19.69 18.77
N TRP A 298 -6.44 -19.25 18.95
CA TRP A 298 -6.80 -17.83 19.08
C TRP A 298 -6.15 -17.13 20.27
N LEU A 299 -6.05 -17.79 21.42
CA LEU A 299 -5.29 -17.26 22.57
C LEU A 299 -3.80 -17.07 22.23
N LEU A 300 -3.23 -17.98 21.45
CA LEU A 300 -1.85 -17.89 20.95
C LEU A 300 -1.69 -16.79 19.89
N VAL A 301 -2.66 -16.60 18.99
CA VAL A 301 -2.68 -15.46 18.04
C VAL A 301 -2.60 -14.13 18.80
N ILE A 302 -3.45 -13.95 19.82
CA ILE A 302 -3.49 -12.73 20.64
C ILE A 302 -2.17 -12.55 21.41
N LEU A 303 -1.60 -13.63 21.95
CA LEU A 303 -0.34 -13.61 22.70
C LEU A 303 0.86 -13.13 21.84
N PHE A 304 0.89 -13.48 20.54
CA PHE A 304 1.98 -13.08 19.64
C PHE A 304 1.76 -11.73 18.94
N SER A 305 0.51 -11.27 18.79
CA SER A 305 0.19 -9.98 18.15
C SER A 305 0.12 -8.81 19.13
N ALA A 306 -0.42 -8.99 20.34
CA ALA A 306 -0.52 -7.92 21.35
C ALA A 306 0.82 -7.23 21.75
N PRO A 307 2.01 -7.89 21.72
CA PRO A 307 3.29 -7.24 21.98
C PRO A 307 3.63 -6.06 21.04
N VAL A 308 3.02 -5.98 19.85
CA VAL A 308 3.16 -4.85 18.91
C VAL A 308 2.82 -3.51 19.59
N ILE A 309 1.76 -3.49 20.42
CA ILE A 309 1.35 -2.31 21.18
C ILE A 309 2.41 -1.97 22.25
N LEU A 310 2.84 -2.98 23.00
CA LEU A 310 3.72 -2.80 24.17
C LEU A 310 5.14 -2.33 23.81
N ILE A 311 5.65 -2.67 22.62
CA ILE A 311 6.97 -2.23 22.16
C ILE A 311 6.99 -0.72 21.90
N ASP A 312 5.95 -0.21 21.23
CA ASP A 312 5.87 1.18 20.80
C ASP A 312 5.39 2.11 21.93
N GLU A 313 4.39 1.68 22.72
CA GLU A 313 3.94 2.40 23.93
C GLU A 313 5.08 2.62 24.94
N LYS A 314 5.97 1.63 25.11
CA LYS A 314 7.17 1.76 25.96
C LYS A 314 8.09 2.89 25.48
N ARG A 315 8.15 3.15 24.17
CA ARG A 315 8.92 4.26 23.58
C ARG A 315 8.26 5.60 23.89
N MET A 316 6.95 5.71 23.69
CA MET A 316 6.24 6.98 23.88
C MET A 316 6.29 7.45 25.34
N LEU A 317 6.22 6.53 26.29
CA LEU A 317 6.45 6.81 27.71
C LEU A 317 7.89 7.28 28.01
N GLN A 318 8.91 6.75 27.32
CA GLN A 318 10.30 7.20 27.44
C GLN A 318 10.54 8.57 26.78
N SER A 319 9.88 8.85 25.65
CA SER A 319 9.91 10.17 24.99
C SER A 319 9.27 11.24 25.89
N THR A 320 8.03 10.98 26.34
CA THR A 320 7.25 11.90 27.19
C THR A 320 7.99 12.24 28.49
N SER A 321 8.58 11.24 29.17
CA SER A 321 9.35 11.45 30.40
C SER A 321 10.66 12.23 30.21
N SER A 322 11.18 12.32 28.99
CA SER A 322 12.35 13.12 28.64
C SER A 322 11.98 14.59 28.32
N ILE A 323 10.81 14.81 27.73
CA ILE A 323 10.35 16.13 27.24
C ILE A 323 9.84 17.02 28.38
N VAL A 324 9.06 16.48 29.32
CA VAL A 324 8.45 17.28 30.41
C VAL A 324 9.49 18.02 31.27
N PRO A 325 10.58 17.39 31.76
CA PRO A 325 11.62 18.11 32.52
C PRO A 325 12.38 19.14 31.67
N PHE A 326 12.55 18.88 30.38
CA PHE A 326 13.25 19.80 29.47
C PHE A 326 12.44 21.09 29.24
N LEU A 327 11.14 20.98 28.97
CA LEU A 327 10.23 22.13 28.82
C LEU A 327 10.07 22.93 30.12
N GLN A 328 10.02 22.26 31.28
CA GLN A 328 10.05 22.93 32.59
C GLN A 328 11.38 23.69 32.82
N THR A 329 12.51 23.13 32.40
CA THR A 329 13.82 23.78 32.51
C THR A 329 13.96 24.99 31.58
N MET A 330 13.37 24.92 30.37
CA MET A 330 13.35 26.02 29.41
C MET A 330 12.43 27.16 29.86
N THR A 331 11.23 26.84 30.36
CA THR A 331 10.27 27.85 30.85
C THR A 331 10.73 28.52 32.14
N ALA A 332 11.39 27.80 33.06
CA ALA A 332 12.04 28.40 34.22
C ALA A 332 13.09 29.45 33.82
N LYS A 333 13.99 29.11 32.88
CA LYS A 333 15.02 30.04 32.37
C LYS A 333 14.45 31.26 31.64
N ALA A 334 13.28 31.15 31.03
CA ALA A 334 12.58 32.26 30.36
C ALA A 334 11.80 33.17 31.33
N LEU A 335 11.71 32.80 32.62
CA LEU A 335 11.12 33.60 33.69
C LEU A 335 12.18 34.24 34.60
N GLU A 336 13.45 33.90 34.42
CA GLU A 336 14.62 34.45 35.14
C GLU A 336 15.36 35.55 34.32
N SER A 337 14.82 35.94 33.16
CA SER A 337 15.44 36.88 32.19
C SER A 337 14.56 38.08 31.88
#